data_AF-A0A535J9K0-F1
#
_entry.id   AF-A0A535J9K0-F1
#
_cell.length_a   1.000
_cell.length_b   1.000
_cell.length_c   1.000
_cell.angle_alpha   90.00
_cell.angle_beta   90.00
_cell.angle_gamma   90.00
#
_symmetry.space_group_name_H-M   'P 1'
#
loop_
_entity.id
_entity.type
_entity.pdbx_description
1 polymer ?
#
loop_
_entity_poly.entity_id
_entity_poly.type
_entity_poly.pdbx_seq_one_letter_code
_entity_poly.pdbx_strand_id
1 'polypeptide(L)'
;AGLADVDRRARAAHGRSFMECPAAEQVALLETLDRAADPAFRALKELTLVGYYTSEIGATRELRHVAVPGRFEGCVPLTKIGRTWAV
;
A
#
# COMPACT_ATOMS: atom_id res chain seq x y z
N ALA A 1 3.20 -16.92 -12.41
CA ALA A 1 3.70 -16.27 -11.18
C ALA A 1 3.56 -14.76 -11.33
N GLY A 2 3.56 -14.00 -10.23
CA GLY A 2 3.38 -12.55 -10.31
C GLY A 2 1.95 -12.14 -10.69
N LEU A 3 1.81 -11.02 -11.39
CA LEU A 3 0.49 -10.47 -11.78
C LEU A 3 -0.36 -11.43 -12.60
N ALA A 4 0.24 -12.23 -13.48
CA ALA A 4 -0.48 -13.25 -14.25
C ALA A 4 -1.13 -14.33 -13.36
N ASP A 5 -0.56 -14.59 -12.18
CA ASP A 5 -1.18 -15.50 -11.21
C ASP A 5 -2.38 -14.86 -10.50
N VAL A 6 -2.30 -13.56 -10.17
CA VAL A 6 -3.44 -12.82 -9.61
C VAL A 6 -4.62 -12.85 -10.57
N ASP A 7 -4.39 -12.59 -11.86
CA ASP A 7 -5.42 -12.68 -12.89
C ASP A 7 -6.00 -14.09 -13.03
N ARG A 8 -5.16 -15.12 -12.99
CA ARG A 8 -5.60 -16.53 -13.02
C ARG A 8 -6.52 -16.84 -11.83
N ARG A 9 -6.15 -16.41 -10.62
CA ARG A 9 -6.95 -16.62 -9.40
C ARG A 9 -8.26 -15.83 -9.46
N ALA A 10 -8.25 -14.60 -9.97
CA ALA A 10 -9.46 -13.80 -10.19
C ALA A 10 -10.42 -14.48 -11.18
N ARG A 11 -9.90 -14.98 -12.31
CA ARG A 11 -10.70 -15.73 -13.29
C ARG A 11 -11.29 -17.00 -12.69
N ALA A 12 -10.53 -17.72 -11.87
CA ALA A 12 -11.01 -18.92 -11.20
C ALA A 12 -12.10 -18.64 -10.15
N ALA A 13 -11.99 -17.54 -9.40
CA ALA A 13 -12.93 -17.19 -8.33
C ALA A 13 -14.18 -16.45 -8.83
N HIS A 14 -14.06 -15.62 -9.86
CA HIS A 14 -15.10 -14.67 -10.28
C HIS A 14 -15.42 -14.72 -11.79
N GLY A 15 -14.74 -15.56 -12.58
CA GLY A 15 -14.98 -15.70 -14.02
C GLY A 15 -14.43 -14.56 -14.90
N ARG A 16 -13.75 -13.57 -14.31
CA ARG A 16 -13.25 -12.36 -14.98
C ARG A 16 -11.81 -12.02 -14.57
N SER A 17 -11.14 -11.15 -15.32
CA SER A 17 -9.80 -10.69 -14.92
C SER A 17 -9.85 -9.86 -13.65
N PHE A 18 -8.71 -9.72 -12.96
CA PHE A 18 -8.64 -8.95 -11.71
C PHE A 18 -9.11 -7.51 -11.90
N MET A 19 -8.70 -6.87 -13.00
CA MET A 19 -9.05 -5.47 -13.30
C MET A 19 -10.54 -5.27 -13.60
N GLU A 20 -11.26 -6.31 -14.01
CA GLU A 20 -12.70 -6.27 -14.28
C GLU A 20 -13.55 -6.59 -13.05
N CYS A 21 -12.93 -7.08 -11.96
CA CYS A 21 -13.62 -7.31 -10.70
C CYS A 21 -14.04 -5.97 -10.05
N PRO A 22 -15.23 -5.89 -9.42
CA PRO A 22 -15.57 -4.81 -8.50
C PRO A 22 -14.51 -4.67 -7.39
N ALA A 23 -14.35 -3.46 -6.88
CA ALA A 23 -13.34 -3.17 -5.85
C ALA A 23 -13.42 -4.11 -4.63
N ALA A 24 -14.63 -4.47 -4.19
CA ALA A 24 -14.82 -5.40 -3.07
C ALA A 24 -14.24 -6.80 -3.36
N GLU A 25 -14.40 -7.31 -4.57
CA GLU A 25 -13.85 -8.61 -5.00
C GLU A 25 -12.32 -8.54 -5.16
N GLN A 26 -11.81 -7.43 -5.71
CA GLN A 26 -10.37 -7.19 -5.79
C GLN A 26 -9.73 -7.21 -4.40
N VAL A 27 -10.29 -6.45 -3.45
CA VAL A 27 -9.80 -6.38 -2.07
C VAL A 27 -9.84 -7.76 -1.40
N ALA A 28 -10.94 -8.49 -1.52
CA ALA A 28 -11.07 -9.82 -0.93
C ALA A 28 -10.01 -10.82 -1.45
N LEU A 29 -9.69 -10.76 -2.75
CA LEU A 29 -8.62 -11.57 -3.32
C LEU A 29 -7.25 -11.14 -2.76
N LEU A 30 -6.93 -9.85 -2.78
CA LEU A 30 -5.66 -9.33 -2.29
C LEU A 30 -5.45 -9.61 -0.79
N GLU A 31 -6.49 -9.51 0.04
CA GLU A 31 -6.45 -9.90 1.46
C GLU A 31 -6.13 -11.38 1.64
N THR A 32 -6.65 -12.24 0.76
CA THR A 32 -6.35 -13.67 0.78
C THR A 32 -4.88 -13.93 0.44
N LEU A 33 -4.33 -13.20 -0.54
CA LEU A 33 -2.90 -13.26 -0.86
C LEU A 33 -2.02 -12.74 0.29
N ASP A 34 -2.45 -11.66 0.96
CA ASP A 34 -1.75 -11.07 2.10
C ASP A 34 -1.69 -12.05 3.28
N ARG A 35 -2.84 -12.65 3.65
CA ARG A 35 -2.93 -13.65 4.72
C ARG A 35 -2.09 -14.90 4.43
N ALA A 36 -1.99 -15.29 3.16
CA ALA A 36 -1.17 -16.41 2.72
C ALA A 36 0.33 -16.06 2.61
N ALA A 37 0.72 -14.80 2.88
CA ALA A 37 2.06 -14.29 2.68
C ALA A 37 2.61 -14.59 1.27
N ASP A 38 1.76 -14.44 0.24
CA ASP A 38 2.14 -14.69 -1.14
C ASP A 38 3.35 -13.81 -1.55
N PRO A 39 4.49 -14.41 -1.97
CA PRO A 39 5.73 -13.65 -2.18
C PRO A 39 5.61 -12.56 -3.25
N ALA A 40 4.83 -12.81 -4.29
CA ALA A 40 4.67 -11.85 -5.38
C ALA A 40 3.79 -10.67 -4.95
N PHE A 41 2.69 -10.95 -4.25
CA PHE A 41 1.84 -9.89 -3.71
C PHE A 41 2.57 -9.08 -2.63
N ARG A 42 3.36 -9.72 -1.78
CA ARG A 42 4.20 -9.04 -0.80
C ARG A 42 5.17 -8.07 -1.48
N ALA A 43 5.90 -8.51 -2.50
CA ALA A 43 6.82 -7.64 -3.24
C ALA A 43 6.08 -6.46 -3.91
N LEU A 44 4.92 -6.72 -4.52
CA LEU A 44 4.09 -5.68 -5.12
C LEU A 44 3.63 -4.64 -4.07
N LYS A 45 3.16 -5.09 -2.92
CA LYS A 45 2.71 -4.24 -1.81
C LYS A 45 3.86 -3.40 -1.25
N GLU A 46 5.02 -4.00 -1.03
CA GLU A 46 6.24 -3.31 -0.59
C GLU A 46 6.66 -2.23 -1.59
N LEU A 47 6.74 -2.56 -2.89
CA LEU A 47 7.08 -1.59 -3.94
C LEU A 47 6.05 -0.46 -4.05
N THR A 48 4.76 -0.76 -3.87
CA THR A 48 3.69 0.24 -3.87
C THR A 48 3.86 1.23 -2.72
N LEU A 49 4.16 0.73 -1.51
CA LEU A 49 4.42 1.57 -0.35
C LEU A 49 5.66 2.44 -0.54
N VAL A 50 6.77 1.85 -1.02
CA VAL A 50 8.00 2.59 -1.30
C VAL A 50 7.74 3.68 -2.34
N GLY A 51 7.09 3.35 -3.45
CA GLY A 51 6.79 4.33 -4.51
C GLY A 51 5.88 5.45 -4.03
N TYR A 52 4.87 5.15 -3.21
CA TYR A 52 3.96 6.16 -2.69
C TYR A 52 4.66 7.07 -1.67
N TYR A 53 5.34 6.53 -0.67
CA TYR A 53 5.94 7.32 0.41
C TYR A 53 7.24 8.02 0.04
N THR A 54 7.85 7.68 -1.10
CA THR A 54 8.96 8.46 -1.70
C THR A 54 8.50 9.43 -2.80
N SER A 55 7.22 9.42 -3.18
CA SER A 55 6.67 10.39 -4.14
C SER A 55 6.47 11.76 -3.50
N GLU A 56 6.44 12.81 -4.33
CA GLU A 56 6.10 14.17 -3.89
C GLU A 56 4.72 14.22 -3.20
N ILE A 57 3.74 13.50 -3.75
CA ILE A 57 2.38 13.45 -3.20
C ILE A 57 2.39 12.81 -1.81
N GLY A 58 3.08 11.69 -1.63
CA GLY A 58 3.23 11.04 -0.33
C GLY A 58 3.96 11.93 0.67
N ALA A 59 5.07 12.56 0.27
CA ALA A 59 5.87 13.37 1.16
C ALA A 59 5.19 14.68 1.60
N THR A 60 4.40 15.33 0.72
CA THR A 60 3.86 16.68 0.96
C THR A 60 2.37 16.71 1.33
N ARG A 61 1.58 15.76 0.85
CA ARG A 61 0.12 15.72 1.05
C ARG A 61 -0.31 14.68 2.07
N GLU A 62 0.30 13.50 2.08
CA GLU A 62 0.03 12.51 3.13
C GLU A 62 0.89 12.81 4.38
N LEU A 63 2.17 13.07 4.18
CA LEU A 63 3.12 13.40 5.23
C LEU A 63 3.42 14.89 5.29
N ARG A 64 4.23 15.27 6.29
CA ARG A 64 4.88 16.58 6.37
C ARG A 64 6.32 16.45 5.92
N HIS A 65 6.58 16.91 4.70
CA HIS A 65 7.95 16.99 4.22
C HIS A 65 8.76 17.99 5.06
N VAL A 66 9.88 17.53 5.61
CA VAL A 66 10.83 18.34 6.39
C VAL A 66 12.22 18.09 5.86
N ALA A 67 12.68 18.97 4.97
CA ALA A 67 13.99 18.86 4.33
C ALA A 67 15.17 18.89 5.31
N VAL A 68 15.01 19.58 6.46
CA VAL A 68 16.01 19.62 7.54
C VAL A 68 15.30 19.38 8.87
N PRO A 69 15.43 18.19 9.48
CA PRO A 69 14.77 17.88 10.74
C PRO A 69 15.35 18.69 11.90
N GLY A 70 14.46 19.24 12.73
CA GLY A 70 14.81 19.97 13.96
C GLY A 70 14.82 19.07 15.20
N ARG A 71 14.38 19.62 16.34
CA ARG A 71 14.28 18.90 17.61
C ARG A 71 13.35 17.69 17.49
N PHE A 72 13.81 16.52 17.94
CA PHE A 72 13.00 15.30 18.02
C PHE A 72 12.16 15.27 19.31
N GLU A 73 10.86 15.03 19.17
CA GLU A 73 9.93 14.82 20.28
C GLU A 73 9.24 13.45 20.11
N GLY A 74 9.64 12.49 20.94
CA GLY A 74 9.04 11.16 20.95
C GLY A 74 7.68 11.12 21.66
N CYS A 75 6.89 10.08 21.36
CA CYS A 75 5.64 9.75 22.05
C CYS A 75 4.57 10.87 22.05
N VAL A 76 4.59 11.77 21.06
CA VAL A 76 3.55 12.80 20.90
C VAL A 76 2.26 12.15 20.36
N PRO A 77 1.09 12.35 20.99
CA PRO A 77 -0.17 11.83 20.49
C PRO A 77 -0.45 12.30 19.06
N LEU A 78 -0.83 11.37 18.16
CA LEU A 78 -1.14 11.68 16.75
C LEU A 78 -2.20 12.79 16.64
N THR A 79 -3.17 12.84 17.55
CA THR A 79 -4.21 13.87 17.58
C THR A 79 -3.68 15.30 17.75
N LYS A 80 -2.50 15.48 18.37
CA LYS A 80 -1.86 16.81 18.52
C LYS A 80 -1.14 17.26 17.27
N ILE A 81 -0.72 16.31 16.43
CA ILE A 81 0.10 16.59 15.25
C ILE A 81 -0.67 16.36 13.95
N GLY A 82 -1.75 15.60 13.90
CA GLY A 82 -2.53 15.33 12.68
C GLY A 82 -1.86 14.37 11.69
N ARG A 83 -0.65 14.70 11.20
CA ARG A 83 0.12 13.89 10.23
C ARG A 83 1.58 13.75 10.66
N THR A 84 2.19 12.62 10.34
CA THR A 84 3.61 12.33 10.58
C THR A 84 4.50 13.01 9.53
N TRP A 85 5.80 12.69 9.51
CA TRP A 85 6.82 13.39 8.73
C TRP A 85 7.46 12.52 7.67
N ALA A 86 7.81 13.14 6.55
CA ALA A 86 8.75 12.61 5.56
C ALA A 86 10.06 13.37 5.72
N VAL A 87 11.13 12.64 6.05
CA VAL A 87 12.50 13.17 6.28
C VAL A 87 13.39 12.71 5.16
#